data_AF-A0A1G8MT37-F1
#
_entry.id   AF-A0A1G8MT37-F1
#
_cell.length_a   1.000
_cell.length_b   1.000
_cell.length_c   1.000
_cell.angle_alpha   90.00
_cell.angle_beta   90.00
_cell.angle_gamma   90.00
#
_symmetry.space_group_name_H-M   'P 1'
#
loop_
_entity.id
_entity.type
_entity.pdbx_description
1 polymer ?
#
loop_
_entity_poly.entity_id
_entity_poly.type
_entity_poly.pdbx_seq_one_letter_code
_entity_poly.pdbx_strand_id
1 'polypeptide(L)'
;MPDIRFGLIWIVLIAALAYDYLKLKMQTQHIHHYNGYAVKPSAHRLPDGSFSSNLLLERAGTKPAEARYQFYSLDYFSNEEQALQHSCRWARHWVDTRG
;
A
#
# COMPACT_ATOMS: atom_id res chain seq x y z
N MET A 1 -45.66 1.14 -13.80
CA MET A 1 -44.50 0.24 -14.05
C MET A 1 -43.25 0.99 -13.64
N PRO A 2 -42.49 0.55 -12.61
CA PRO A 2 -41.25 1.23 -12.25
C PRO A 2 -40.21 1.01 -13.36
N ASP A 3 -39.65 2.11 -13.85
CA ASP A 3 -38.75 2.18 -14.98
C ASP A 3 -37.38 1.56 -14.62
N ILE A 4 -37.01 0.49 -15.34
CA ILE A 4 -35.86 -0.38 -15.08
C ILE A 4 -34.52 0.38 -15.20
N ARG A 5 -34.53 1.56 -15.87
CA ARG A 5 -33.32 2.36 -16.11
C ARG A 5 -32.78 3.02 -14.83
N PHE A 6 -33.65 3.30 -13.84
CA PHE A 6 -33.21 3.85 -12.56
C PHE A 6 -32.46 2.83 -11.69
N GLY A 7 -32.82 1.54 -11.79
CA GLY A 7 -32.16 0.48 -11.03
C GLY A 7 -30.70 0.24 -11.46
N LEU A 8 -30.44 0.29 -12.77
CA LEU A 8 -29.08 0.10 -13.31
C LEU A 8 -28.14 1.25 -12.93
N ILE A 9 -28.61 2.49 -13.02
CA ILE A 9 -27.81 3.67 -12.63
C ILE A 9 -27.46 3.59 -11.13
N TRP A 10 -28.40 3.16 -10.30
CA TRP A 10 -28.20 2.99 -8.86
C TRP A 10 -27.16 1.91 -8.54
N ILE A 11 -27.18 0.77 -9.24
CA ILE A 11 -26.21 -0.32 -9.06
C ILE A 11 -24.79 0.12 -9.46
N VAL A 12 -24.65 0.83 -10.58
CA VAL A 12 -23.34 1.33 -11.04
C VAL A 12 -22.77 2.34 -10.06
N LEU A 13 -23.61 3.21 -9.47
CA LEU A 13 -23.18 4.19 -8.48
C LEU A 13 -22.70 3.52 -7.18
N ILE A 14 -23.41 2.50 -6.71
CA ILE A 14 -22.99 1.70 -5.54
C ILE A 14 -21.68 0.98 -5.83
N ALA A 15 -21.52 0.37 -7.02
CA ALA A 15 -20.30 -0.33 -7.40
C ALA A 15 -19.09 0.63 -7.48
N ALA A 16 -19.29 1.84 -8.02
CA ALA A 16 -18.25 2.87 -8.07
C ALA A 16 -17.85 3.33 -6.65
N LEU A 17 -18.82 3.63 -5.78
CA LEU A 17 -18.55 4.01 -4.39
C LEU A 17 -17.88 2.88 -3.59
N ALA A 18 -18.28 1.63 -3.81
CA ALA A 18 -17.65 0.47 -3.18
C ALA A 18 -16.20 0.29 -3.67
N TYR A 19 -15.94 0.50 -4.96
CA TYR A 19 -14.60 0.46 -5.53
C TYR A 19 -13.71 1.57 -4.97
N ASP A 20 -14.18 2.82 -4.94
CA ASP A 20 -13.45 3.94 -4.36
C ASP A 20 -13.22 3.74 -2.85
N TYR A 21 -14.21 3.22 -2.12
CA TYR A 21 -14.04 2.87 -0.71
C TYR A 21 -12.99 1.78 -0.50
N LEU A 22 -13.01 0.72 -1.32
CA LEU A 22 -12.03 -0.37 -1.23
C LEU A 22 -10.63 0.14 -1.61
N LYS A 23 -10.54 0.98 -2.64
CA LYS A 23 -9.30 1.63 -3.09
C LYS A 23 -8.74 2.58 -2.04
N LEU A 24 -9.59 3.38 -1.39
CA LEU A 24 -9.22 4.24 -0.27
C LEU A 24 -8.78 3.41 0.94
N LYS A 25 -9.44 2.29 1.23
CA LYS A 25 -9.03 1.37 2.31
C LYS A 25 -7.67 0.73 2.01
N MET A 26 -7.43 0.34 0.75
CA MET A 26 -6.12 -0.16 0.30
C MET A 26 -5.03 0.93 0.41
N GLN A 27 -5.32 2.17 -0.02
CA GLN A 27 -4.36 3.28 0.08
C GLN A 27 -4.06 3.71 1.52
N THR A 28 -5.07 3.73 2.40
CA THR A 28 -4.91 4.13 3.82
C THR A 28 -4.20 3.05 4.64
N GLN A 29 -4.24 1.79 4.18
CA GLN A 29 -3.54 0.70 4.85
C GLN A 29 -2.02 0.70 4.68
N HIS A 30 -1.42 1.57 3.86
CA HIS A 30 0.03 1.48 3.68
C HIS A 30 0.83 1.97 4.89
N ILE A 31 0.31 2.83 5.76
CA ILE A 31 1.07 3.29 6.93
C ILE A 31 0.73 2.44 8.14
N HIS A 32 1.44 1.32 8.31
CA HIS A 32 1.29 0.43 9.45
C HIS A 32 2.35 0.73 10.50
N HIS A 33 1.94 1.04 11.73
CA HIS A 33 2.87 1.06 12.85
C HIS A 33 3.06 -0.37 13.36
N TYR A 34 4.29 -0.87 13.32
CA TYR A 34 4.66 -2.20 13.79
C TYR A 34 5.91 -2.11 14.68
N ASN A 35 5.79 -2.57 15.93
CA ASN A 35 6.86 -2.55 16.94
C ASN A 35 7.58 -1.19 17.08
N GLY A 36 6.82 -0.10 17.03
CA GLY A 36 7.36 1.27 17.11
C GLY A 36 7.96 1.82 15.81
N TYR A 37 7.84 1.11 14.68
CA TYR A 37 8.21 1.58 13.35
C TYR A 37 6.96 1.89 12.51
N ALA A 38 6.91 3.07 11.90
CA ALA A 38 6.01 3.39 10.81
C ALA A 38 6.53 2.74 9.53
N VAL A 39 5.84 1.70 9.08
CA VAL A 39 6.06 0.99 7.82
C VAL A 39 5.33 1.74 6.72
N LYS A 40 6.06 2.17 5.68
CA LYS A 40 5.55 2.90 4.51
C LYS A 40 6.01 2.17 3.23
N PRO A 41 5.27 1.14 2.80
CA PRO A 41 5.48 0.46 1.52
C PRO A 41 5.05 1.38 0.38
N SER A 42 5.77 1.29 -0.73
CA SER A 42 5.48 2.03 -1.95
C SER A 42 5.87 1.20 -3.16
N ALA A 43 5.07 1.26 -4.21
CA ALA A 43 5.42 0.65 -5.49
C ALA A 43 5.80 1.77 -6.46
N HIS A 44 6.97 1.66 -7.07
CA HIS A 44 7.40 2.60 -8.09
C HIS A 44 7.33 1.93 -9.45
N ARG A 45 6.54 2.50 -10.37
CA ARG A 45 6.40 1.98 -11.72
C ARG A 45 7.60 2.40 -12.57
N LEU A 46 8.27 1.44 -13.16
CA LEU A 46 9.41 1.64 -14.05
C LEU A 46 8.96 1.88 -15.51
N PRO A 47 9.84 2.44 -16.37
CA PRO A 47 9.55 2.69 -17.78
C PRO A 47 9.26 1.42 -18.59
N ASP A 48 9.76 0.27 -18.13
CA ASP A 48 9.52 -1.05 -18.73
C ASP A 48 8.13 -1.62 -18.41
N GLY A 49 7.36 -0.93 -17.55
CA GLY A 49 6.04 -1.36 -17.10
C GLY A 49 6.04 -2.26 -15.86
N SER A 50 7.22 -2.59 -15.32
CA SER A 50 7.35 -3.27 -14.03
C SER A 50 7.17 -2.32 -12.85
N PHE A 51 6.99 -2.86 -11.65
CA PHE A 51 6.87 -2.13 -10.40
C PHE A 51 7.98 -2.57 -9.45
N SER A 52 8.83 -1.64 -9.01
CA SER A 52 9.76 -1.91 -7.92
C SER A 52 9.06 -1.77 -6.57
N SER A 53 9.30 -2.75 -5.71
CA SER A 53 8.86 -2.75 -4.32
C SER A 53 9.81 -1.91 -3.48
N ASN A 54 9.37 -0.73 -3.08
CA ASN A 54 10.11 0.18 -2.23
C ASN A 54 9.51 0.20 -0.83
N LEU A 55 10.35 0.47 0.16
CA LEU A 55 9.94 0.47 1.56
C LEU A 55 10.66 1.58 2.32
N LEU A 56 9.89 2.33 3.10
CA LEU A 56 10.38 3.30 4.05
C LEU A 56 9.95 2.88 5.46
N LEU A 57 10.90 2.76 6.38
CA LEU A 57 10.67 2.47 7.78
C LEU A 57 11.13 3.67 8.62
N GLU A 58 10.26 4.19 9.47
CA GLU A 58 10.57 5.32 10.34
C GLU A 58 10.23 4.97 11.79
N ARG A 59 11.20 5.00 12.70
CA ARG A 59 10.91 4.73 14.12
C ARG A 59 10.18 5.92 14.74
N ALA A 60 9.05 5.65 15.39
CA ALA A 60 8.27 6.65 16.11
C ALA A 60 9.03 7.08 17.38
N GLY A 61 9.19 8.39 17.59
CA GLY A 61 9.77 8.96 18.81
C GLY A 61 11.27 9.29 18.77
N THR A 62 11.97 9.00 17.67
CA THR A 62 13.37 9.40 17.43
C THR A 62 13.45 10.46 16.33
N LYS A 63 14.51 11.29 16.34
CA LYS A 63 14.73 12.27 15.26
C LYS A 63 14.70 11.53 13.90
N PRO A 64 13.96 12.03 12.89
CA PRO A 64 13.75 11.32 11.63
C PRO A 64 15.03 10.89 10.91
N ALA A 65 16.16 11.57 11.14
CA ALA A 65 17.43 11.26 10.50
C ALA A 65 18.15 10.03 11.07
N GLU A 66 17.91 9.65 12.34
CA GLU A 66 18.67 8.57 13.01
C GLU A 66 18.01 7.20 12.91
N ALA A 67 16.70 7.14 12.64
CA ALA A 67 15.93 5.91 12.65
C ALA A 67 15.00 5.77 11.45
N ARG A 68 15.42 6.32 10.31
CA ARG A 68 14.78 6.16 9.01
C ARG A 68 15.59 5.20 8.15
N TYR A 69 14.95 4.15 7.68
CA TYR A 69 15.54 3.16 6.79
C TYR A 69 14.76 3.14 5.49
N GLN A 70 15.44 3.48 4.40
CA GLN A 70 14.83 3.52 3.09
C GLN A 70 15.46 2.45 2.21
N PHE A 71 14.60 1.56 1.73
CA PHE A 71 14.92 0.47 0.85
C PHE A 71 14.27 0.74 -0.51
N TYR A 72 15.08 0.63 -1.55
CA TYR A 72 14.65 0.79 -2.92
C TYR A 72 14.83 -0.54 -3.64
N SER A 73 13.88 -0.90 -4.49
CA SER A 73 13.93 -2.10 -5.33
C SER A 73 14.24 -3.37 -4.53
N LEU A 74 13.46 -3.63 -3.47
CA LEU A 74 13.52 -4.90 -2.74
C LEU A 74 13.35 -6.07 -3.71
N ASP A 75 12.42 -5.93 -4.65
CA ASP A 75 12.17 -6.86 -5.75
C ASP A 75 11.33 -6.15 -6.84
N TYR A 76 11.21 -6.76 -8.01
CA TYR A 76 10.48 -6.24 -9.16
C TYR A 76 9.27 -7.13 -9.47
N PHE A 77 8.11 -6.51 -9.61
CA PHE A 77 6.85 -7.20 -9.85
C PHE A 77 6.16 -6.66 -11.09
N SER A 78 5.40 -7.51 -11.77
CA SER A 78 4.54 -7.07 -12.88
C SER A 78 3.26 -6.37 -12.39
N ASN A 79 2.95 -6.45 -11.10
CA ASN A 79 1.75 -5.87 -10.48
C ASN A 79 2.12 -5.01 -9.26
N GLU A 80 1.57 -3.80 -9.20
CA GLU A 80 1.70 -2.85 -8.10
C GLU A 80 1.30 -3.47 -6.75
N GLU A 81 0.20 -4.20 -6.71
CA GLU A 81 -0.33 -4.79 -5.48
C GLU A 81 0.64 -5.84 -4.91
N GLN A 82 1.28 -6.62 -5.79
CA GLN A 82 2.30 -7.59 -5.37
C GLN A 82 3.54 -6.90 -4.78
N ALA A 83 3.98 -5.80 -5.40
CA ALA A 83 5.09 -5.00 -4.88
C ALA A 83 4.77 -4.41 -3.49
N LEU A 84 3.54 -3.91 -3.30
CA LEU A 84 3.10 -3.36 -2.02
C LEU A 84 2.97 -4.44 -0.93
N GLN A 85 2.36 -5.59 -1.25
CA GLN A 85 2.24 -6.70 -0.30
C GLN A 85 3.61 -7.28 0.08
N HIS A 86 4.55 -7.35 -0.87
CA HIS A 86 5.89 -7.82 -0.62
C HIS A 86 6.64 -6.91 0.36
N SER A 87 6.69 -5.60 0.09
CA SER A 87 7.32 -4.61 0.98
C SER A 87 6.68 -4.61 2.39
N CYS A 88 5.36 -4.77 2.50
CA CYS A 88 4.67 -4.96 3.79
C CYS A 88 5.18 -6.17 4.58
N ARG A 89 5.28 -7.35 3.94
CA ARG A 89 5.74 -8.58 4.61
C ARG A 89 7.21 -8.49 4.98
N TRP A 90 8.04 -8.00 4.06
CA TRP A 90 9.47 -7.81 4.27
C TRP A 90 9.73 -6.86 5.44
N ALA A 91 8.98 -5.77 5.54
CA ALA A 91 9.07 -4.81 6.64
C ALA A 91 8.88 -5.46 8.02
N ARG A 92 7.84 -6.28 8.18
CA ARG A 92 7.58 -6.99 9.45
C ARG A 92 8.74 -7.89 9.81
N HIS A 93 9.19 -8.71 8.86
CA HIS A 93 10.32 -9.62 9.06
C HIS A 93 11.62 -8.89 9.41
N TRP A 94 11.91 -7.77 8.76
CA TRP A 94 13.07 -6.95 9.04
C TRP A 94 13.02 -6.33 10.44
N VAL A 95 11.84 -5.83 10.86
CA VAL A 95 11.64 -5.29 12.21
C VAL A 95 11.77 -6.41 13.25
N ASP A 96 11.22 -7.59 13.00
CA ASP A 96 11.32 -8.76 13.89
C ASP A 96 12.77 -9.25 14.06
N THR A 97 13.60 -9.15 13.01
CA THR A 97 15.01 -9.53 13.08
C THR A 97 15.88 -8.53 13.85
N ARG A 98 15.35 -7.33 14.12
CA ARG A 98 16.07 -6.21 14.76
C ARG A 98 15.62 -5.94 16.19
N GLY A 99 14.47 -6.45 16.60
CA GLY A 99 13.97 -6.44 17.99
C GLY A 99 14.57 -7.57 18.80
#